data_AF-A0A1Y3PH38-F1
#
_entry.id   AF-A0A1Y3PH38-F1
#
_cell.length_a   1.000
_cell.length_b   1.000
_cell.length_c   1.000
_cell.angle_alpha   90.00
_cell.angle_beta   90.00
_cell.angle_gamma   90.00
#
_symmetry.space_group_name_H-M   'P 1'
#
loop_
_entity.id
_entity.type
_entity.pdbx_description
1 polymer ?
#
loop_
_entity_poly.entity_id
_entity_poly.type
_entity_poly.pdbx_seq_one_letter_code
_entity_poly.pdbx_strand_id
1 'polypeptide(L)'
;MSREEKRAFYQRVRKLGYRDFWQAMDELHTRAYQMAAKHYQEAMDIVLTPKQKAAVVAKAEEIRELWDGVSEVSVDTTDVDGHLVDESAVYGVDCRNGRCEF
;
A
#
# COMPACT_ATOMS: atom_id res chain seq x y z
N MET A 1 -12.92 -1.84 -14.79
CA MET A 1 -12.93 -0.41 -15.18
C MET A 1 -13.30 -0.24 -16.64
N SER A 2 -14.27 0.62 -16.91
CA SER A 2 -14.69 1.08 -18.24
C SER A 2 -13.62 1.96 -18.90
N ARG A 3 -13.77 2.25 -20.20
CA ARG A 3 -12.83 3.11 -20.93
C ARG A 3 -12.80 4.55 -20.39
N GLU A 4 -13.95 5.05 -19.97
CA GLU A 4 -14.10 6.40 -19.41
C GLU A 4 -13.44 6.50 -18.03
N GLU A 5 -13.62 5.48 -17.19
CA GLU A 5 -12.98 5.40 -15.87
C GLU A 5 -11.45 5.37 -16.00
N LYS A 6 -10.92 4.58 -16.96
CA LYS A 6 -9.47 4.53 -17.23
C LYS A 6 -8.93 5.90 -17.66
N ARG A 7 -9.68 6.62 -18.51
CA ARG A 7 -9.28 7.96 -18.97
C ARG A 7 -9.34 8.99 -17.85
N ALA A 8 -10.38 8.97 -17.02
CA ALA A 8 -10.52 9.86 -15.87
C ALA A 8 -9.42 9.63 -14.83
N PHE A 9 -9.09 8.37 -14.57
CA PHE A 9 -7.98 8.00 -13.69
C PHE A 9 -6.64 8.53 -14.23
N TYR A 10 -6.34 8.29 -15.51
CA TYR A 10 -5.13 8.80 -16.16
C TYR A 10 -5.00 10.33 -16.05
N GLN A 11 -6.08 11.06 -16.30
CA GLN A 11 -6.07 12.53 -16.18
C GLN A 11 -5.84 13.01 -14.75
N ARG A 12 -6.34 12.27 -13.76
CA ARG A 12 -6.15 12.58 -12.34
C ARG A 12 -4.70 12.39 -11.94
N VAL A 13 -4.14 11.22 -12.24
CA VAL A 13 -2.74 10.86 -11.94
C VAL A 13 -1.76 11.86 -12.55
N ARG A 14 -1.99 12.29 -13.81
CA ARG A 14 -1.11 13.24 -14.50
C ARG A 14 -1.04 14.64 -13.86
N LYS A 15 -2.02 14.98 -13.01
CA LYS A 15 -2.07 16.29 -12.34
C LYS A 15 -1.51 16.25 -10.92
N LEU A 16 -1.16 15.06 -10.40
CA LEU A 16 -0.64 14.91 -9.05
C LEU A 16 0.80 15.44 -8.96
N GLY A 17 1.13 16.03 -7.81
CA GLY A 17 2.52 16.28 -7.44
C GLY A 17 3.23 14.97 -7.11
N TYR A 18 4.56 15.02 -6.97
CA TYR A 18 5.38 13.82 -6.75
C TYR A 18 4.93 12.99 -5.54
N ARG A 19 4.64 13.62 -4.40
CA ARG A 19 4.20 12.93 -3.18
C ARG A 19 2.83 12.27 -3.37
N ASP A 20 1.86 13.03 -3.86
CA ASP A 20 0.49 12.55 -4.05
C ASP A 20 0.42 11.45 -5.13
N PHE A 21 1.31 11.49 -6.12
CA PHE A 21 1.47 10.44 -7.11
C PHE A 21 1.85 9.12 -6.45
N TRP A 22 2.91 9.11 -5.63
CA TRP A 22 3.37 7.89 -4.98
C TRP A 22 2.35 7.36 -3.98
N GLN A 23 1.69 8.24 -3.21
CA GLN A 23 0.58 7.82 -2.34
C GLN A 23 -0.55 7.16 -3.13
N ALA A 24 -0.96 7.72 -4.28
CA ALA A 24 -1.97 7.12 -5.13
C ALA A 24 -1.52 5.77 -5.73
N MET A 25 -0.22 5.61 -5.99
CA MET A 25 0.34 4.32 -6.41
C MET A 25 0.34 3.31 -5.27
N ASP A 26 0.69 3.69 -4.05
CA ASP A 26 0.67 2.80 -2.88
C ASP A 26 -0.75 2.28 -2.60
N GLU A 27 -1.76 3.15 -2.70
CA GLU A 27 -3.16 2.75 -2.62
C GLU A 27 -3.56 1.76 -3.73
N LEU A 28 -3.12 2.01 -4.97
CA LEU A 28 -3.40 1.12 -6.10
C LEU A 28 -2.77 -0.26 -5.89
N HIS A 29 -1.50 -0.30 -5.49
CA HIS A 29 -0.78 -1.54 -5.21
C HIS A 29 -1.43 -2.30 -4.06
N THR A 30 -1.81 -1.62 -2.98
CA THR A 30 -2.52 -2.23 -1.84
C THR A 30 -3.80 -2.93 -2.29
N ARG A 31 -4.64 -2.26 -3.09
CA ARG A 31 -5.87 -2.87 -3.65
C ARG A 31 -5.57 -4.04 -4.58
N ALA A 32 -4.50 -3.96 -5.36
CA ALA A 32 -4.08 -5.05 -6.24
C ALA A 32 -3.65 -6.28 -5.44
N TYR A 33 -2.88 -6.10 -4.36
CA TYR A 33 -2.49 -7.21 -3.46
C TYR A 33 -3.70 -7.83 -2.76
N GLN A 34 -4.65 -7.03 -2.28
CA GLN A 34 -5.87 -7.55 -1.66
C GLN A 34 -6.68 -8.42 -2.65
N MET A 35 -6.82 -7.95 -3.90
CA MET A 35 -7.48 -8.73 -4.95
C MET A 35 -6.71 -10.00 -5.32
N ALA A 36 -5.38 -9.91 -5.42
CA ALA A 36 -4.52 -11.06 -5.67
C ALA A 36 -4.65 -12.10 -4.55
N ALA A 37 -4.58 -11.67 -3.28
CA ALA A 37 -4.75 -12.53 -2.12
C ALA A 37 -6.09 -13.27 -2.16
N LYS A 38 -7.17 -12.57 -2.50
CA LYS A 38 -8.49 -13.19 -2.69
C LYS A 38 -8.46 -14.28 -3.78
N HIS A 39 -7.92 -13.97 -4.96
CA HIS A 39 -7.86 -14.94 -6.06
C HIS A 39 -7.02 -16.17 -5.74
N TYR A 40 -5.86 -15.99 -5.09
CA TYR A 40 -5.05 -17.12 -4.70
C TYR A 40 -5.67 -17.89 -3.53
N GLN A 41 -6.36 -17.25 -2.58
CA GLN A 41 -7.13 -17.97 -1.55
C GLN A 41 -8.21 -18.85 -2.16
N GLU A 42 -8.99 -18.32 -3.11
CA GLU A 42 -10.03 -19.08 -3.84
C GLU A 42 -9.42 -20.26 -4.61
N ALA A 43 -8.28 -20.05 -5.29
CA ALA A 43 -7.58 -21.12 -5.99
C ALA A 43 -6.99 -22.18 -5.04
N MET A 44 -6.44 -21.74 -3.91
CA MET A 44 -5.86 -22.63 -2.89
C MET A 44 -6.92 -23.51 -2.24
N ASP A 45 -8.14 -23.01 -2.02
CA ASP A 45 -9.23 -23.80 -1.44
C ASP A 45 -9.68 -24.97 -2.33
N ILE A 46 -9.43 -24.90 -3.63
CA ILE A 46 -9.77 -25.97 -4.58
C ILE A 46 -8.66 -27.03 -4.62
N VAL A 47 -7.40 -26.62 -4.54
CA VAL A 47 -6.25 -27.46 -4.92
C VAL A 47 -5.43 -27.93 -3.71
N LEU A 48 -5.36 -27.15 -2.64
CA LEU A 48 -4.40 -27.37 -1.55
C LEU A 48 -5.04 -27.89 -0.28
N THR A 49 -4.22 -28.60 0.51
CA THR A 49 -4.58 -28.92 1.89
C THR A 49 -4.45 -27.67 2.79
N PRO A 50 -5.19 -27.60 3.92
CA PRO A 50 -5.16 -26.44 4.81
C PRO A 50 -3.75 -26.04 5.31
N LYS A 51 -2.88 -27.04 5.55
CA LYS A 51 -1.50 -26.80 5.99
C LYS A 51 -0.64 -26.14 4.91
N GLN A 52 -0.83 -26.53 3.66
CA GLN A 52 -0.12 -25.93 2.52
C GLN A 52 -0.64 -24.52 2.23
N LYS A 53 -1.95 -24.29 2.36
CA LYS A 53 -2.56 -22.97 2.24
C LYS A 53 -1.91 -21.97 3.21
N ALA A 54 -1.77 -22.35 4.49
CA ALA A 54 -1.14 -21.49 5.50
C ALA A 54 0.32 -21.13 5.15
N ALA A 55 1.10 -22.10 4.64
CA ALA A 55 2.48 -21.86 4.23
C ALA A 55 2.59 -20.89 3.04
N VAL A 56 1.67 -20.99 2.07
CA VAL A 56 1.63 -20.09 0.91
C VAL A 56 1.21 -18.67 1.30
N VAL A 57 0.23 -18.53 2.21
CA VAL A 57 -0.18 -17.21 2.72
C VAL A 57 0.97 -16.51 3.45
N ALA A 58 1.65 -17.20 4.36
CA ALA A 58 2.79 -16.63 5.08
C ALA A 58 3.92 -16.21 4.12
N LYS A 59 4.18 -16.98 3.06
CA LYS A 59 5.19 -16.62 2.06
C LYS A 59 4.76 -15.43 1.19
N ALA A 60 3.46 -15.30 0.90
CA ALA A 60 2.93 -14.16 0.17
C ALA A 60 3.05 -12.85 0.95
N GLU A 61 2.83 -12.88 2.26
CA GLU A 61 3.06 -11.75 3.17
C GLU A 61 4.54 -11.35 3.19
N GLU A 62 5.44 -12.33 3.31
CA GLU A 62 6.89 -12.11 3.29
C GLU A 62 7.37 -11.48 1.97
N ILE A 63 6.87 -11.94 0.82
CA ILE A 63 7.22 -11.36 -0.48
C ILE A 63 6.74 -9.91 -0.55
N ARG A 64 5.50 -9.63 -0.14
CA ARG A 64 4.94 -8.28 -0.17
C ARG A 64 5.76 -7.29 0.66
N GLU A 65 6.17 -7.70 1.86
CA GLU A 65 6.90 -6.82 2.78
C GLU A 65 8.39 -6.71 2.44
N LEU A 66 9.07 -7.84 2.20
CA LEU A 66 10.52 -7.86 2.01
C LEU A 66 10.95 -7.53 0.59
N TRP A 67 10.17 -7.92 -0.42
CA TRP A 67 10.59 -7.79 -1.82
C TRP A 67 10.04 -6.52 -2.45
N ASP A 68 8.77 -6.24 -2.19
CA ASP A 68 8.09 -5.09 -2.80
C ASP A 68 8.15 -3.84 -1.91
N GLY A 69 8.52 -3.98 -0.64
CA GLY A 69 8.65 -2.86 0.31
C GLY A 69 7.31 -2.19 0.62
N VAL A 70 6.19 -2.86 0.33
CA VAL A 70 4.83 -2.34 0.51
C VAL A 70 4.31 -2.84 1.86
N SER A 71 4.38 -1.98 2.86
CA SER A 71 3.72 -2.20 4.14
C SER A 71 2.21 -2.15 3.94
N GLU A 72 1.48 -3.09 4.52
CA GLU A 72 0.02 -2.99 4.56
C GLU A 72 -0.38 -1.78 5.41
N VAL A 73 -0.91 -0.74 4.76
CA VAL A 73 -1.55 0.37 5.47
C VAL A 73 -2.89 -0.16 5.98
N SER A 74 -2.89 -0.72 7.19
CA SER A 74 -4.12 -0.95 7.93
C SER A 74 -4.73 0.40 8.24
N VAL A 75 -5.78 0.80 7.52
CA VAL A 75 -6.63 1.90 7.95
C VAL A 75 -7.48 1.34 9.09
N ASP A 76 -6.93 1.33 10.29
CA ASP A 76 -7.67 1.03 11.49
C ASP A 76 -8.68 2.17 11.66
N THR A 77 -9.96 1.91 11.35
CA THR A 77 -11.02 2.91 11.42
C THR A 77 -11.48 3.17 12.86
N THR A 78 -10.53 3.16 13.80
CA THR A 78 -10.72 3.50 15.21
C THR A 78 -9.46 4.19 15.70
N ASP A 79 -9.27 5.45 15.33
CA ASP A 79 -8.65 6.43 16.24
C ASP A 79 -8.99 7.85 15.78
N VAL A 80 -10.09 8.34 16.35
CA VAL A 80 -10.34 9.76 16.55
C VAL A 80 -9.58 10.15 17.81
N ASP A 81 -8.26 10.33 17.74
CA ASP A 81 -7.58 11.35 18.53
C ASP A 81 -6.15 11.59 18.03
N GLY A 82 -5.73 12.85 18.08
CA GLY A 82 -4.50 13.31 17.44
C GLY A 82 -3.22 12.84 18.12
N HIS A 83 -2.34 12.20 17.35
CA HIS A 83 -0.91 12.31 17.62
C HIS A 83 -0.13 12.42 16.30
N LEU A 84 0.34 13.63 16.03
CA LEU A 84 1.29 13.91 14.96
C LEU A 84 2.59 13.18 15.28
N VAL A 85 2.82 12.04 14.63
CA VAL A 85 4.14 11.41 14.65
C VAL A 85 5.04 12.28 13.78
N ASP A 86 6.04 12.88 14.43
CA ASP A 86 7.04 13.76 13.86
C ASP A 86 7.75 13.08 12.66
N GLU A 87 7.46 13.56 11.44
CA GLU A 87 8.00 13.06 10.17
C GLU A 87 9.53 13.22 10.04
N SER A 88 10.21 13.90 10.97
CA SER A 88 11.65 14.18 10.90
C SER A 88 12.58 12.99 11.20
N ALA A 89 12.07 11.90 11.79
CA ALA A 89 12.92 10.78 12.22
C ALA A 89 13.18 9.72 11.13
N VAL A 90 12.36 9.65 10.07
CA VAL A 90 12.44 8.57 9.06
C VAL A 90 13.32 8.96 7.87
N TYR A 91 13.36 10.24 7.53
CA TYR A 91 14.26 10.80 6.53
C TYR A 91 15.03 11.89 7.25
N GLY A 92 16.29 11.66 7.64
CA GLY A 92 17.10 12.53 8.50
C GLY A 92 17.25 13.98 8.01
N VAL A 93 16.17 14.73 8.07
CA VAL A 93 16.03 16.13 7.67
C VAL A 93 15.79 16.86 8.97
N ASP A 94 16.88 17.34 9.55
CA ASP A 94 16.87 18.06 10.83
C ASP A 94 16.37 19.49 10.59
N CYS A 95 15.05 19.65 10.61
CA CYS A 95 14.39 20.94 10.44
C CYS A 95 14.41 21.74 11.75
N ARG A 96 15.49 22.45 12.03
CA ARG A 96 15.49 23.46 13.11
C ARG A 96 15.03 24.82 12.58
N ASN A 97 14.13 25.46 13.33
CA ASN A 97 13.62 26.82 13.10
C ASN A 97 12.87 27.04 11.77
N GLY A 98 12.03 26.07 11.38
CA GLY A 98 10.99 26.30 10.37
C GLY A 98 11.49 26.54 8.95
N ARG A 99 12.74 26.16 8.64
CA ARG A 99 13.27 26.14 7.28
C ARG A 99 13.99 24.83 7.03
N CYS A 100 13.38 23.97 6.23
CA CYS A 100 14.01 22.77 5.71
C CYS A 100 14.53 23.12 4.31
N GLU A 101 15.85 23.10 4.12
CA GLU A 101 16.45 23.17 2.79
C GLU A 101 16.74 21.74 2.30
N PHE A 102 16.59 21.54 0.99
CA PHE A 102 16.73 20.26 0.30
C PHE A 102 18.20 19.85 0.11
#